data_AF-A0A2A6PRY5-F1
#
_entry.id   AF-A0A2A6PRY5-F1
#
_cell.length_a   1.000
_cell.length_b   1.000
_cell.length_c   1.000
_cell.angle_alpha   90.00
_cell.angle_beta   90.00
_cell.angle_gamma   90.00
#
_symmetry.space_group_name_H-M   'P 1'
#
loop_
_entity.id
_entity.type
_entity.pdbx_description
1 polymer ?
#
loop_
_entity_poly.entity_id
_entity_poly.type
_entity_poly.pdbx_seq_one_letter_code
_entity_poly.pdbx_strand_id
1 'polypeptide(L)'
;MLFSRRTIVTALLLSAASPTWAQSQDKAALVRDAFASPYGKALTVELGKALRTSADPACLAEKGLAADQLEPRGRDIILSWGTRMFESTGALIDRQNAANPFPGAAERDRLERNADVKRFLAIEQPMRQAKLLDLVFEHFDRYVLISGIKLGAVSPVATGNKELLDRNPIEATEDALEQFVAKSKSSALKRFLELSEQAAFAQRAAISKITSPPPLPHTYFRGVEDDLAALCIRSGK
;
A
#
# COMPACT_ATOMS: atom_id res chain seq x y z
N MET A 1 -2.21 36.40 4.11
CA MET A 1 -1.30 35.42 3.48
C MET A 1 -2.08 34.70 2.40
N LEU A 2 -1.85 35.05 1.14
CA LEU A 2 -2.51 34.44 -0.03
C LEU A 2 -1.85 33.10 -0.32
N PHE A 3 -2.45 32.01 0.14
CA PHE A 3 -2.06 30.68 -0.31
C PHE A 3 -2.37 30.56 -1.80
N SER A 4 -1.34 30.33 -2.60
CA SER A 4 -1.46 30.13 -4.05
C SER A 4 -2.41 28.97 -4.35
N ARG A 5 -3.23 29.09 -5.41
CA ARG A 5 -4.12 28.00 -5.87
C ARG A 5 -3.38 26.67 -6.05
N ARG A 6 -2.08 26.69 -6.34
CA ARG A 6 -1.22 25.50 -6.39
C ARG A 6 -1.15 24.77 -5.06
N THR A 7 -0.93 25.48 -3.95
CA THR A 7 -0.82 24.87 -2.61
C THR A 7 -2.13 24.21 -2.15
N ILE A 8 -3.27 24.75 -2.59
CA ILE A 8 -4.60 24.18 -2.29
C ILE A 8 -4.83 22.89 -3.10
N VAL A 9 -4.42 22.83 -4.36
CA VAL A 9 -4.57 21.61 -5.20
C VAL A 9 -3.64 20.50 -4.72
N THR A 10 -2.38 20.80 -4.36
CA THR A 10 -1.46 19.79 -3.81
C THR A 10 -1.93 19.29 -2.43
N ALA A 11 -2.43 20.18 -1.57
CA ALA A 11 -3.02 19.78 -0.28
C ALA A 11 -4.30 18.96 -0.46
N LEU A 12 -5.14 19.27 -1.47
CA LEU A 12 -6.30 18.45 -1.82
C LEU A 12 -5.91 17.10 -2.40
N LEU A 13 -4.87 16.99 -3.24
CA LEU A 13 -4.44 15.71 -3.80
C LEU A 13 -3.76 14.80 -2.77
N LEU A 14 -2.94 15.37 -1.88
CA LEU A 14 -2.32 14.65 -0.76
C LEU A 14 -3.33 14.26 0.34
N SER A 15 -4.44 15.02 0.49
CA SER A 15 -5.51 14.72 1.46
C SER A 15 -6.65 13.88 0.88
N ALA A 16 -6.91 13.97 -0.43
CA ALA A 16 -7.87 13.16 -1.18
C ALA A 16 -7.31 11.81 -1.62
N ALA A 17 -6.03 11.54 -1.35
CA ALA A 17 -5.57 10.21 -0.96
C ALA A 17 -6.18 9.81 0.40
N SER A 18 -7.48 10.03 0.56
CA SER A 18 -8.31 9.33 1.50
C SER A 18 -8.11 7.84 1.21
N PRO A 19 -8.05 6.98 2.23
CA PRO A 19 -8.11 5.54 2.05
C PRO A 19 -9.43 5.14 1.37
N THR A 20 -9.55 5.35 0.07
CA THR A 20 -10.57 4.71 -0.78
C THR A 20 -10.39 3.19 -0.75
N TRP A 21 -9.24 2.69 -0.28
CA TRP A 21 -9.03 1.29 0.10
C TRP A 21 -9.92 0.80 1.26
N ALA A 22 -10.59 1.71 1.99
CA ALA A 22 -11.56 1.37 3.03
C ALA A 22 -12.99 1.21 2.49
N GLN A 23 -13.21 1.26 1.17
CA GLN A 23 -14.46 0.76 0.58
C GLN A 23 -14.47 -0.78 0.55
N SER A 24 -15.66 -1.36 0.49
CA SER A 24 -15.97 -2.80 0.63
C SER A 24 -15.43 -3.70 -0.49
N GLN A 25 -14.31 -3.34 -1.10
CA GLN A 25 -13.64 -4.17 -2.10
C GLN A 25 -12.98 -5.37 -1.42
N ASP A 26 -12.91 -6.48 -2.14
CA ASP A 26 -12.10 -7.63 -1.75
C ASP A 26 -10.65 -7.15 -1.53
N LYS A 27 -10.26 -7.01 -0.26
CA LYS A 27 -8.93 -6.52 0.16
C LYS A 27 -7.84 -7.42 -0.42
N ALA A 28 -8.10 -8.72 -0.55
CA ALA A 28 -7.18 -9.64 -1.19
C ALA A 28 -7.04 -9.35 -2.69
N ALA A 29 -8.12 -8.99 -3.38
CA ALA A 29 -8.04 -8.55 -4.78
C ALA A 29 -7.21 -7.27 -4.94
N LEU A 30 -7.40 -6.28 -4.06
CA LEU A 30 -6.60 -5.05 -4.08
C LEU A 30 -5.10 -5.31 -3.94
N VAL A 31 -4.73 -6.16 -2.98
CA VAL A 31 -3.32 -6.54 -2.78
C VAL A 31 -2.81 -7.30 -4.00
N ARG A 32 -3.54 -8.31 -4.50
CA ARG A 32 -3.16 -9.06 -5.72
C ARG A 32 -2.93 -8.15 -6.91
N ASP A 33 -3.83 -7.21 -7.17
CA ASP A 33 -3.74 -6.27 -8.28
C ASP A 33 -2.54 -5.33 -8.14
N ALA A 34 -2.23 -4.90 -6.91
CA ALA A 34 -1.03 -4.12 -6.64
C ALA A 34 0.24 -4.91 -6.95
N PHE A 35 0.35 -6.17 -6.49
CA PHE A 35 1.49 -7.05 -6.83
C PHE A 35 1.60 -7.33 -8.34
N ALA A 36 0.49 -7.35 -9.07
CA ALA A 36 0.46 -7.52 -10.52
C ALA A 36 0.87 -6.27 -11.31
N SER A 37 0.90 -5.09 -10.66
CA SER A 37 1.30 -3.82 -11.28
C SER A 37 2.79 -3.83 -11.71
N PRO A 38 3.20 -2.94 -12.63
CA PRO A 38 4.61 -2.83 -13.03
C PRO A 38 5.57 -2.59 -11.84
N TYR A 39 5.17 -1.74 -10.88
CA TYR A 39 5.95 -1.46 -9.69
C TYR A 39 5.97 -2.65 -8.71
N GLY A 40 4.83 -3.33 -8.51
CA GLY A 40 4.75 -4.55 -7.70
C GLY A 40 5.63 -5.68 -8.22
N LYS A 41 5.70 -5.84 -9.54
CA LYS A 41 6.65 -6.78 -10.19
C LYS A 41 8.10 -6.39 -9.93
N ALA A 42 8.45 -5.10 -10.01
CA ALA A 42 9.81 -4.63 -9.73
C ALA A 42 10.22 -4.90 -8.27
N LEU A 43 9.32 -4.65 -7.31
CA LEU A 43 9.53 -4.99 -5.89
C LEU A 43 9.68 -6.49 -5.66
N THR A 44 8.91 -7.30 -6.39
CA THR A 44 9.01 -8.77 -6.32
C THR A 44 10.37 -9.26 -6.82
N VAL A 45 10.91 -8.68 -7.89
CA VAL A 45 12.26 -8.99 -8.35
C VAL A 45 13.30 -8.63 -7.29
N GLU A 46 13.16 -7.47 -6.65
CA GLU A 46 14.07 -7.04 -5.58
C GLU A 46 14.01 -7.97 -4.36
N LEU A 47 12.80 -8.39 -3.95
CA LEU A 47 12.59 -9.44 -2.95
C LEU A 47 13.31 -10.73 -3.34
N GLY A 48 13.18 -11.15 -4.60
CA GLY A 48 13.86 -12.33 -5.13
C GLY A 48 15.39 -12.24 -5.00
N LYS A 49 15.98 -11.07 -5.26
CA LYS A 49 17.41 -10.84 -5.03
C LYS A 49 17.76 -10.97 -3.55
N ALA A 50 17.02 -10.28 -2.67
CA ALA A 50 17.23 -10.34 -1.22
C ALA A 50 17.18 -11.78 -0.69
N LEU A 51 16.20 -12.57 -1.14
CA LEU A 51 16.06 -13.98 -0.76
C LEU A 51 17.23 -14.83 -1.25
N ARG A 52 17.62 -14.72 -2.52
CA ARG A 52 18.76 -15.48 -3.08
C ARG A 52 20.07 -15.16 -2.39
N THR A 53 20.29 -13.90 -2.03
CA THR A 53 21.50 -13.47 -1.31
C THR A 53 21.50 -13.93 0.15
N SER A 54 20.33 -14.04 0.77
CA SER A 54 20.22 -14.28 2.22
C SER A 54 19.96 -15.75 2.60
N ALA A 55 19.48 -16.57 1.67
CA ALA A 55 19.17 -17.98 1.92
C ALA A 55 20.44 -18.80 2.18
N ASP A 56 20.37 -19.70 3.17
CA ASP A 56 21.48 -20.61 3.47
C ASP A 56 21.64 -21.66 2.35
N PRO A 57 22.81 -21.73 1.68
CA PRO A 57 23.01 -22.65 0.56
C PRO A 57 22.92 -24.14 0.93
N ALA A 58 23.35 -24.53 2.13
CA ALA A 58 23.27 -25.92 2.58
C ALA A 58 21.82 -26.33 2.83
N CYS A 59 21.03 -25.45 3.44
CA CYS A 59 19.59 -25.65 3.60
C CYS A 59 18.87 -25.74 2.24
N LEU A 60 19.23 -24.89 1.27
CA LEU A 60 18.65 -24.97 -0.08
C LEU A 60 18.94 -26.32 -0.74
N ALA A 61 20.18 -26.80 -0.63
CA ALA A 61 20.60 -28.09 -1.16
C ALA A 61 19.86 -29.26 -0.47
N GLU A 62 19.77 -29.23 0.87
CA GLU A 62 19.05 -30.24 1.66
C GLU A 62 17.56 -30.30 1.31
N LYS A 63 16.92 -29.14 1.12
CA LYS A 63 15.49 -29.04 0.76
C LYS A 63 15.22 -29.22 -0.74
N GLY A 64 16.25 -29.37 -1.57
CA GLY A 64 16.12 -29.42 -3.03
C GLY A 64 15.47 -28.16 -3.62
N LEU A 65 15.69 -27.00 -2.99
CA LEU A 65 15.14 -25.72 -3.44
C LEU A 65 16.09 -25.03 -4.41
N ALA A 66 15.62 -24.82 -5.64
CA ALA A 66 16.38 -24.08 -6.64
C ALA A 66 16.24 -22.55 -6.44
N ALA A 67 17.29 -21.81 -6.80
CA ALA A 67 17.34 -20.36 -6.57
C ALA A 67 16.26 -19.57 -7.35
N ASP A 68 15.80 -20.09 -8.48
CA ASP A 68 14.72 -19.53 -9.28
C ASP A 68 13.33 -19.72 -8.63
N GLN A 69 13.19 -20.66 -7.70
CA GLN A 69 11.95 -20.89 -6.95
C GLN A 69 11.77 -19.91 -5.78
N LEU A 70 12.82 -19.23 -5.33
CA LEU A 70 12.76 -18.35 -4.15
C LEU A 70 11.90 -17.11 -4.39
N GLU A 71 12.00 -16.49 -5.56
CA GLU A 71 11.24 -15.30 -5.91
C GLU A 71 9.72 -15.53 -5.96
N PRO A 72 9.18 -16.50 -6.74
CA PRO A 72 7.74 -16.74 -6.76
C PRO A 72 7.19 -17.16 -5.40
N ARG A 73 7.92 -17.98 -4.62
CA ARG A 73 7.49 -18.36 -3.26
C ARG A 73 7.53 -17.18 -2.30
N GLY A 74 8.59 -16.37 -2.36
CA GLY A 74 8.72 -15.14 -1.58
C GLY A 74 7.59 -14.16 -1.85
N ARG A 75 7.26 -13.96 -3.14
CA ARG A 75 6.09 -13.16 -3.55
C ARG A 75 4.81 -13.66 -2.88
N ASP A 76 4.55 -14.97 -2.93
CA ASP A 76 3.32 -15.55 -2.40
C ASP A 76 3.22 -15.40 -0.88
N ILE A 77 4.35 -15.50 -0.17
CA ILE A 77 4.45 -15.19 1.26
C ILE A 77 4.08 -13.72 1.50
N ILE A 78 4.77 -12.77 0.87
CA ILE A 78 4.52 -11.34 1.12
C ILE A 78 3.11 -10.94 0.69
N LEU A 79 2.55 -11.52 -0.36
CA LEU A 79 1.17 -11.29 -0.77
C LEU A 79 0.17 -11.76 0.30
N SER A 80 0.37 -12.96 0.86
CA SER A 80 -0.45 -13.50 1.95
C SER A 80 -0.39 -12.61 3.19
N TRP A 81 0.82 -12.27 3.65
CA TRP A 81 1.02 -11.44 4.84
C TRP A 81 0.61 -9.98 4.64
N GLY A 82 0.82 -9.43 3.45
CA GLY A 82 0.29 -8.12 3.05
C GLY A 82 -1.23 -8.10 3.06
N THR A 83 -1.89 -9.15 2.56
CA THR A 83 -3.35 -9.30 2.64
C THR A 83 -3.82 -9.30 4.08
N ARG A 84 -3.21 -10.12 4.95
CA ARG A 84 -3.50 -10.16 6.38
C ARG A 84 -3.33 -8.79 7.05
N MET A 85 -2.28 -8.04 6.69
CA MET A 85 -2.04 -6.69 7.21
C MET A 85 -3.19 -5.73 6.88
N PHE A 86 -3.67 -5.74 5.63
CA PHE A 86 -4.77 -4.88 5.19
C PHE A 86 -6.13 -5.34 5.73
N GLU A 87 -6.37 -6.63 5.85
CA GLU A 87 -7.58 -7.14 6.50
C GLU A 87 -7.66 -6.71 7.96
N SER A 88 -6.56 -6.85 8.70
CA SER A 88 -6.48 -6.50 10.12
C SER A 88 -6.66 -4.99 10.35
N THR A 89 -5.92 -4.16 9.59
CA THR A 89 -6.02 -2.70 9.66
C THR A 89 -7.39 -2.22 9.18
N GLY A 90 -7.86 -2.78 8.07
CA GLY A 90 -9.14 -2.43 7.49
C GLY A 90 -10.30 -2.74 8.43
N ALA A 91 -10.33 -3.90 9.09
CA ALA A 91 -11.40 -4.23 10.03
C ALA A 91 -11.52 -3.23 11.20
N LEU A 92 -10.38 -2.69 11.67
CA LEU A 92 -10.36 -1.64 12.69
C LEU A 92 -10.95 -0.33 12.15
N ILE A 93 -10.55 0.08 10.96
CA ILE A 93 -11.06 1.28 10.27
C ILE A 93 -12.55 1.14 9.98
N ASP A 94 -12.99 0.00 9.43
CA ASP A 94 -14.37 -0.28 9.06
C ASP A 94 -15.29 -0.17 10.28
N ARG A 95 -14.86 -0.69 11.44
CA ARG A 95 -15.57 -0.55 12.70
C ARG A 95 -15.70 0.92 13.14
N GLN A 96 -14.63 1.70 12.99
CA GLN A 96 -14.65 3.11 13.36
C GLN A 96 -15.53 3.95 12.42
N ASN A 97 -15.49 3.66 11.13
CA ASN A 97 -16.34 4.29 10.12
C ASN A 97 -17.82 3.95 10.35
N ALA A 98 -18.13 2.69 10.72
CA ALA A 98 -19.49 2.29 11.07
C ALA A 98 -20.01 3.01 12.33
N ALA A 99 -19.14 3.23 13.32
CA ALA A 99 -19.49 3.96 14.54
C ALA A 99 -19.57 5.49 14.34
N ASN A 100 -18.90 6.03 13.32
CA ASN A 100 -18.83 7.46 13.03
C ASN A 100 -19.08 7.70 11.53
N PRO A 101 -20.29 7.41 11.02
CA PRO A 101 -20.54 7.46 9.60
C PRO A 101 -20.40 8.88 9.06
N PHE A 102 -19.67 9.02 7.95
CA PHE A 102 -19.58 10.26 7.21
C PHE A 102 -20.90 10.52 6.45
N PRO A 103 -21.63 11.63 6.70
CA PRO A 103 -22.93 11.87 6.07
C PRO A 103 -22.92 11.89 4.54
N GLY A 104 -21.80 12.27 3.92
CA GLY A 104 -21.65 12.36 2.47
C GLY A 104 -21.25 11.07 1.77
N ALA A 105 -21.13 9.94 2.49
CA ALA A 105 -20.63 8.68 1.93
C ALA A 105 -21.48 8.21 0.74
N ALA A 106 -22.80 8.14 0.90
CA ALA A 106 -23.71 7.70 -0.16
C ALA A 106 -23.69 8.62 -1.39
N GLU A 107 -23.50 9.92 -1.21
CA GLU A 107 -23.36 10.85 -2.34
C GLU A 107 -22.05 10.60 -3.09
N ARG A 108 -20.95 10.45 -2.35
CA ARG A 108 -19.62 10.16 -2.91
C ARG A 108 -19.64 8.88 -3.74
N ASP A 109 -20.18 7.80 -3.18
CA ASP A 109 -20.27 6.50 -3.87
C ASP A 109 -21.11 6.59 -5.15
N ARG A 110 -22.18 7.40 -5.16
CA ARG A 110 -22.97 7.62 -6.38
C ARG A 110 -22.18 8.36 -7.46
N LEU A 111 -21.32 9.30 -7.07
CA LEU A 111 -20.50 10.08 -8.01
C LEU A 111 -19.44 9.24 -8.72
N GLU A 112 -19.02 8.11 -8.16
CA GLU A 112 -18.10 7.17 -8.83
C GLU A 112 -18.66 6.60 -10.14
N ARG A 113 -19.97 6.71 -10.36
CA ARG A 113 -20.59 6.32 -11.63
C ARG A 113 -20.41 7.36 -12.74
N ASN A 114 -20.06 8.61 -12.40
CA ASN A 114 -19.82 9.69 -13.35
C ASN A 114 -18.53 9.46 -14.17
N ALA A 115 -18.55 9.82 -15.46
CA ALA A 115 -17.43 9.56 -16.38
C ALA A 115 -16.13 10.27 -15.98
N ASP A 116 -16.19 11.52 -15.53
CA ASP A 116 -15.01 12.28 -15.13
C ASP A 116 -14.41 11.75 -13.82
N VAL A 117 -15.27 11.30 -12.90
CA VAL A 117 -14.84 10.65 -11.65
C VAL A 117 -14.20 9.31 -11.95
N LYS A 118 -14.78 8.49 -12.84
CA LYS A 118 -14.14 7.23 -13.29
C LYS A 118 -12.76 7.47 -13.89
N ARG A 119 -12.64 8.50 -14.72
CA ARG A 119 -11.35 8.86 -15.34
C ARG A 119 -10.34 9.33 -14.29
N PHE A 120 -10.77 10.14 -13.31
CA PHE A 120 -9.93 10.51 -12.17
C PHE A 120 -9.43 9.27 -11.42
N LEU A 121 -10.33 8.36 -11.04
CA LEU A 121 -10.00 7.14 -10.29
C LEU A 121 -9.08 6.21 -11.09
N ALA A 122 -9.21 6.17 -12.42
CA ALA A 122 -8.32 5.40 -13.28
C ALA A 122 -6.91 5.99 -13.33
N ILE A 123 -6.77 7.32 -13.37
CA ILE A 123 -5.47 8.00 -13.29
C ILE A 123 -4.85 7.74 -11.91
N GLU A 124 -5.64 7.77 -10.83
CA GLU A 124 -5.18 7.57 -9.45
C GLU A 124 -4.68 6.14 -9.15
N GLN A 125 -5.18 5.15 -9.90
CA GLN A 125 -4.99 3.73 -9.58
C GLN A 125 -3.52 3.30 -9.40
N PRO A 126 -2.54 3.70 -10.25
CA PRO A 126 -1.14 3.30 -10.06
C PRO A 126 -0.55 3.82 -8.75
N MET A 127 -0.84 5.07 -8.38
CA MET A 127 -0.43 5.66 -7.09
C MET A 127 -1.03 4.89 -5.91
N ARG A 128 -2.31 4.49 -6.01
CA ARG A 128 -2.95 3.69 -4.96
C ARG A 128 -2.26 2.33 -4.77
N GLN A 129 -1.95 1.65 -5.87
CA GLN A 129 -1.22 0.39 -5.81
C GLN A 129 0.19 0.57 -5.24
N ALA A 130 0.91 1.62 -5.63
CA ALA A 130 2.24 1.91 -5.14
C ALA A 130 2.28 2.20 -3.63
N LYS A 131 1.39 3.08 -3.14
CA LYS A 131 1.28 3.39 -1.71
C LYS A 131 0.94 2.15 -0.88
N LEU A 132 0.11 1.24 -1.42
CA LEU A 132 -0.19 -0.05 -0.79
C LEU A 132 1.09 -0.89 -0.67
N LEU A 133 1.82 -1.06 -1.77
CA LEU A 133 3.05 -1.85 -1.81
C LEU A 133 4.14 -1.29 -0.92
N ASP A 134 4.39 0.02 -0.97
CA ASP A 134 5.36 0.70 -0.12
C ASP A 134 5.06 0.44 1.36
N LEU A 135 3.78 0.54 1.74
CA LEU A 135 3.36 0.23 3.11
C LEU A 135 3.64 -1.24 3.49
N VAL A 136 3.34 -2.21 2.63
CA VAL A 136 3.62 -3.63 2.89
C VAL A 136 5.13 -3.86 3.07
N PHE A 137 5.94 -3.41 2.11
CA PHE A 137 7.37 -3.69 2.12
C PHE A 137 8.10 -2.92 3.22
N GLU A 138 7.71 -1.68 3.53
CA GLU A 138 8.29 -0.97 4.67
C GLU A 138 7.96 -1.64 6.01
N HIS A 139 6.72 -2.11 6.20
CA HIS A 139 6.37 -2.83 7.43
C HIS A 139 7.07 -4.19 7.50
N PHE A 140 7.23 -4.88 6.37
CA PHE A 140 7.98 -6.13 6.31
C PHE A 140 9.46 -5.91 6.63
N ASP A 141 10.13 -4.93 6.01
CA ASP A 141 11.53 -4.60 6.29
C ASP A 141 11.75 -4.22 7.76
N ARG A 142 10.85 -3.40 8.33
CA ARG A 142 10.87 -3.08 9.77
C ARG A 142 10.71 -4.33 10.63
N TYR A 143 9.84 -5.26 10.23
CA TYR A 143 9.67 -6.53 10.94
C TYR A 143 10.94 -7.38 10.91
N VAL A 144 11.52 -7.57 9.72
CA VAL A 144 12.77 -8.31 9.52
C VAL A 144 13.88 -7.75 10.40
N LEU A 145 14.02 -6.42 10.41
CA LEU A 145 14.99 -5.71 11.24
C LEU A 145 14.76 -5.95 12.75
N ILE A 146 13.53 -5.69 13.24
CA ILE A 146 13.19 -5.82 14.66
C ILE A 146 13.33 -7.26 15.16
N SER A 147 12.95 -8.23 14.32
CA SER A 147 12.96 -9.66 14.65
C SER A 147 14.33 -10.31 14.43
N GLY A 148 15.32 -9.54 13.97
CA GLY A 148 16.68 -10.02 13.72
C GLY A 148 16.78 -11.05 12.60
N ILE A 149 15.82 -11.10 11.68
CA ILE A 149 15.82 -12.03 10.55
C ILE A 149 16.95 -11.64 9.59
N LYS A 150 17.75 -12.62 9.16
CA LYS A 150 18.84 -12.41 8.19
C LYS A 150 18.27 -12.38 6.78
N LEU A 151 17.59 -11.29 6.43
CA LEU A 151 17.09 -11.02 5.09
C LEU A 151 17.43 -9.58 4.72
N GLY A 152 17.95 -9.37 3.51
CA GLY A 152 18.17 -8.03 2.97
C GLY A 152 16.86 -7.25 2.85
N ALA A 153 16.92 -5.93 3.01
CA ALA A 153 15.76 -5.06 2.82
C ALA A 153 15.29 -5.08 1.36
N VAL A 154 14.02 -4.74 1.14
CA VAL A 154 13.41 -4.74 -0.20
C VAL A 154 12.87 -3.38 -0.59
N SER A 155 12.35 -2.61 0.37
CA SER A 155 11.77 -1.29 0.08
C SER A 155 12.82 -0.34 -0.51
N PRO A 156 12.44 0.53 -1.47
CA PRO A 156 13.39 1.47 -2.08
C PRO A 156 14.03 2.39 -1.05
N VAL A 157 13.27 2.78 -0.01
CA VAL A 157 13.75 3.64 1.07
C VAL A 157 14.81 2.95 1.92
N ALA A 158 14.62 1.66 2.25
CA ALA A 158 15.59 0.92 3.06
C ALA A 158 16.83 0.48 2.27
N THR A 159 16.69 0.19 0.98
CA THR A 159 17.79 -0.25 0.11
C THR A 159 18.59 0.91 -0.49
N GLY A 160 18.01 2.11 -0.58
CA GLY A 160 18.58 3.22 -1.34
C GLY A 160 18.61 2.96 -2.86
N ASN A 161 17.83 1.99 -3.34
CA ASN A 161 17.83 1.60 -4.75
C ASN A 161 17.10 2.66 -5.60
N LYS A 162 17.88 3.54 -6.22
CA LYS A 162 17.36 4.63 -7.07
C LYS A 162 16.54 4.13 -8.26
N GLU A 163 16.94 3.04 -8.90
CA GLU A 163 16.18 2.51 -10.05
C GLU A 163 14.78 2.07 -9.62
N LEU A 164 14.66 1.45 -8.45
CA LEU A 164 13.38 1.04 -7.90
C LEU A 164 12.55 2.25 -7.47
N LEU A 165 13.18 3.28 -6.88
CA LEU A 165 12.53 4.54 -6.54
C LEU A 165 11.97 5.26 -7.79
N ASP A 166 12.74 5.32 -8.87
CA ASP A 166 12.35 5.95 -10.14
C ASP A 166 11.20 5.19 -10.85
N ARG A 167 10.95 3.92 -10.48
CA ARG A 167 9.81 3.12 -10.97
C ARG A 167 8.53 3.36 -10.16
N ASN A 168 8.60 4.06 -9.04
CA ASN A 168 7.43 4.37 -8.22
C ASN A 168 6.55 5.40 -8.97
N PRO A 169 5.29 5.07 -9.31
CA PRO A 169 4.45 5.93 -10.14
C PRO A 169 3.80 7.11 -9.38
N ILE A 170 4.05 7.27 -8.07
CA ILE A 170 3.34 8.26 -7.24
C ILE A 170 3.49 9.67 -7.80
N GLU A 171 4.72 10.17 -8.00
CA GLU A 171 4.97 11.55 -8.45
C GLU A 171 4.33 11.82 -9.82
N ALA A 172 4.57 10.94 -10.79
CA ALA A 172 4.00 11.06 -12.13
C ALA A 172 2.45 10.99 -12.12
N THR A 173 1.86 10.23 -11.19
CA THR A 173 0.41 10.15 -11.04
C THR A 173 -0.15 11.42 -10.40
N GLU A 174 0.51 11.97 -9.39
CA GLU A 174 0.13 13.23 -8.74
C GLU A 174 0.11 14.38 -9.76
N ASP A 175 1.15 14.48 -10.60
CA ASP A 175 1.22 15.44 -11.72
C ASP A 175 0.06 15.25 -12.70
N ALA A 176 -0.24 14.00 -13.09
CA ALA A 176 -1.32 13.70 -14.01
C ALA A 176 -2.70 14.06 -13.43
N LEU A 177 -2.93 13.81 -12.13
CA LEU A 177 -4.15 14.19 -11.43
C LEU A 177 -4.29 15.70 -11.33
N GLU A 178 -3.22 16.42 -10.98
CA GLU A 178 -3.23 17.90 -10.94
C GLU A 178 -3.63 18.46 -12.31
N GLN A 179 -2.99 17.99 -13.39
CA GLN A 179 -3.31 18.42 -14.74
C GLN A 179 -4.74 18.08 -15.15
N PHE A 180 -5.24 16.89 -14.78
CA PHE A 180 -6.60 16.48 -15.09
C PHE A 180 -7.64 17.35 -14.37
N VAL A 181 -7.45 17.58 -13.07
CA VAL A 181 -8.34 18.41 -12.25
C VAL A 181 -8.32 19.86 -12.71
N ALA A 182 -7.14 20.43 -12.99
CA ALA A 182 -7.00 21.82 -13.42
C ALA A 182 -7.70 22.12 -14.75
N LYS A 183 -7.82 21.13 -15.64
CA LYS A 183 -8.49 21.26 -16.95
C LYS A 183 -9.98 20.89 -16.89
N SER A 184 -10.43 20.22 -15.83
CA SER A 184 -11.80 19.73 -15.73
C SER A 184 -12.78 20.86 -15.36
N LYS A 185 -13.93 20.88 -16.03
CA LYS A 185 -15.09 21.74 -15.70
C LYS A 185 -16.21 20.94 -15.01
N SER A 186 -15.94 19.69 -14.64
CA SER A 186 -16.94 18.76 -14.13
C SER A 186 -17.35 19.10 -12.70
N SER A 187 -18.61 19.51 -12.52
CA SER A 187 -19.19 19.75 -11.19
C SER A 187 -19.24 18.47 -10.36
N ALA A 188 -19.45 17.31 -11.01
CA ALA A 188 -19.43 16.00 -10.38
C ALA A 188 -18.05 15.65 -9.83
N LEU A 189 -16.99 15.87 -10.62
CA LEU A 189 -15.62 15.66 -10.14
C LEU A 189 -15.28 16.59 -8.98
N LYS A 190 -15.61 17.88 -9.09
CA LYS A 190 -15.39 18.84 -8.01
C LYS A 190 -16.07 18.39 -6.71
N ARG A 191 -17.35 18.02 -6.79
CA ARG A 191 -18.12 17.53 -5.64
C ARG A 191 -17.54 16.24 -5.07
N PHE A 192 -17.09 15.33 -5.93
CA PHE A 192 -16.44 14.09 -5.50
C PHE A 192 -15.17 14.37 -4.69
N LEU A 193 -14.32 15.31 -5.15
CA LEU A 193 -13.09 15.70 -4.44
C LEU A 193 -13.39 16.34 -3.08
N GLU A 194 -14.38 17.24 -3.01
CA GLU A 194 -14.83 17.86 -1.75
C GLU A 194 -15.31 16.80 -0.74
N LEU A 195 -16.12 15.84 -1.20
CA LEU A 195 -16.61 14.75 -0.35
C LEU A 195 -15.49 13.77 0.05
N SER A 196 -14.49 13.58 -0.81
CA SER A 196 -13.33 12.74 -0.51
C SER A 196 -12.49 13.37 0.61
N GLU A 197 -12.21 14.67 0.52
CA GLU A 197 -11.51 15.41 1.58
C GLU A 197 -12.26 15.34 2.92
N GLN A 198 -13.57 15.54 2.92
CA GLN A 198 -14.40 15.41 4.13
C GLN A 198 -14.38 13.98 4.69
N ALA A 199 -14.40 12.97 3.83
CA ALA A 199 -14.29 11.58 4.24
C ALA A 199 -12.92 11.27 4.86
N ALA A 200 -11.82 11.76 4.27
CA ALA A 200 -10.48 11.65 4.89
C ALA A 200 -10.44 12.31 6.27
N PHE A 201 -11.00 13.51 6.41
CA PHE A 201 -11.06 14.19 7.69
C PHE A 201 -11.85 13.39 8.74
N ALA A 202 -13.04 12.90 8.37
CA ALA A 202 -13.88 12.08 9.23
C ALA A 202 -13.15 10.79 9.64
N GLN A 203 -12.48 10.13 8.70
CA GLN A 203 -11.71 8.92 8.97
C GLN A 203 -10.53 9.17 9.91
N ARG A 204 -9.76 10.23 9.71
CA ARG A 204 -8.67 10.62 10.63
C ARG A 204 -9.22 10.90 12.03
N ALA A 205 -10.33 11.61 12.12
CA ALA A 205 -11.01 11.90 13.39
C ALA A 205 -11.59 10.64 14.07
N ALA A 206 -11.95 9.62 13.30
CA ALA A 206 -12.39 8.33 13.84
C ALA A 206 -11.19 7.49 14.31
N ILE A 207 -10.10 7.46 13.53
CA ILE A 207 -8.85 6.78 13.89
C ILE A 207 -8.23 7.38 15.16
N SER A 208 -8.28 8.71 15.34
CA SER A 208 -7.73 9.35 16.54
C SER A 208 -8.47 9.00 17.83
N LYS A 209 -9.69 8.44 17.75
CA LYS A 209 -10.45 7.93 18.89
C LYS A 209 -10.10 6.49 19.26
N ILE A 210 -9.27 5.81 18.47
CA ILE A 210 -8.83 4.45 18.78
C ILE A 210 -7.90 4.52 20.00
N THR A 211 -8.32 3.92 21.10
CA THR A 211 -7.60 3.91 22.38
C THR A 211 -6.52 2.83 22.45
N SER A 212 -6.57 1.85 21.55
CA SER A 212 -5.52 0.84 21.39
C SER A 212 -4.46 1.33 20.40
N PRO A 213 -3.16 1.07 20.64
CA PRO A 213 -2.14 1.41 19.65
C PRO A 213 -2.49 0.76 18.30
N PRO A 214 -2.23 1.44 17.17
CA PRO A 214 -2.40 0.83 15.87
C PRO A 214 -1.53 -0.44 15.81
N PRO A 215 -1.96 -1.48 15.08
CA PRO A 215 -1.12 -2.65 14.95
C PRO A 215 0.21 -2.24 14.31
N LEU A 216 1.30 -2.67 14.94
CA LEU A 216 2.68 -2.33 14.58
C LEU A 216 3.24 -3.42 13.65
N PRO A 217 4.36 -3.19 12.94
CA PRO A 217 5.00 -4.21 12.11
C PRO A 217 5.07 -5.60 12.76
N HIS A 218 5.44 -5.66 14.04
CA HIS A 218 5.56 -6.89 14.84
C HIS A 218 4.25 -7.65 15.07
N THR A 219 3.09 -7.05 14.81
CA THR A 219 1.78 -7.70 14.92
C THR A 219 1.32 -8.26 13.57
N TYR A 220 1.57 -7.55 12.47
CA TYR A 220 1.14 -7.96 11.14
C TYR A 220 1.87 -9.19 10.65
N PHE A 221 3.19 -9.22 10.83
CA PHE A 221 4.08 -10.25 10.28
C PHE A 221 4.49 -11.31 11.30
N ARG A 222 3.85 -11.33 12.48
CA ARG A 222 4.15 -12.35 13.49
C ARG A 222 3.84 -13.76 12.99
N GLY A 223 4.87 -14.58 12.83
CA GLY A 223 4.79 -15.95 12.30
C GLY A 223 5.31 -16.08 10.87
N VAL A 224 5.70 -14.97 10.20
CA VAL A 224 6.32 -15.01 8.87
C VAL A 224 7.66 -15.75 8.90
N GLU A 225 8.28 -15.89 10.07
CA GLU A 225 9.53 -16.62 10.28
C GLU A 225 9.45 -18.06 9.82
N ASP A 226 8.32 -18.74 10.03
CA ASP A 226 8.15 -20.14 9.65
C ASP A 226 8.14 -20.28 8.12
N ASP A 227 7.44 -19.36 7.44
CA ASP A 227 7.41 -19.30 5.97
C ASP A 227 8.78 -18.92 5.40
N LEU A 228 9.49 -17.97 6.02
CA LEU A 228 10.84 -17.58 5.62
C LEU A 228 11.87 -18.69 5.88
N ALA A 229 11.73 -19.44 6.97
CA ALA A 229 12.54 -20.62 7.24
C ALA A 229 12.27 -21.75 6.23
N ALA A 230 11.05 -21.84 5.70
CA ALA A 230 10.75 -22.72 4.57
C ALA A 230 11.56 -22.33 3.31
N LEU A 231 11.94 -21.05 3.18
CA LEU A 231 12.84 -20.52 2.13
C LEU A 231 14.31 -20.44 2.56
N CYS A 232 14.70 -21.14 3.62
CA CYS A 232 16.08 -21.17 4.14
C CYS A 232 16.62 -19.80 4.61
N ILE A 233 15.73 -18.87 4.97
CA ILE A 233 16.09 -17.62 5.62
C ILE A 233 16.13 -17.85 7.13
N ARG A 234 17.25 -17.51 7.78
CA ARG A 234 17.44 -17.75 9.21
C ARG A 234 17.09 -16.53 10.05
N SER A 235 16.59 -16.79 11.26
CA SER A 235 16.63 -15.79 12.33
C SER A 235 18.07 -15.65 12.83
N GLY A 236 18.50 -14.41 13.10
CA GLY A 236 19.78 -14.11 13.73
C GLY A 236 19.74 -14.42 15.22
N LYS A 237 19.81 -15.70 15.58
CA LYS A 237 20.25 -16.12 16.91
C LYS A 237 21.73 -16.47 16.85
#